data_AF-I3RES2-F1
#
_entry.id   AF-I3RES2-F1
#
_cell.length_a   1.000
_cell.length_b   1.000
_cell.length_c   1.000
_cell.angle_alpha   90.00
_cell.angle_beta   90.00
_cell.angle_gamma   90.00
#
_symmetry.space_group_name_H-M   'P 1'
#
loop_
_entity.id
_entity.type
_entity.pdbx_description
1 polymer ?
#
loop_
_entity_poly.entity_id
_entity_poly.type
_entity_poly.pdbx_seq_one_letter_code
_entity_poly.pdbx_strand_id
1 'polypeptide(L)'
;MIGIILIAIGLLGIIVNKSRLKQVLSLNVMALGVVLFLIRTGSLMGSEPPLKGFIRPVDPLPAVLMLTTLVVDVAVTGLALGLLIGGSEE
;
A
#
# COMPACT_ATOMS: atom_id res chain seq x y z
N MET A 1 13.01 -7.21 0.25
CA MET A 1 12.71 -8.43 -0.53
C MET A 1 11.22 -8.78 -0.45
N ILE A 2 10.65 -8.92 0.75
CA ILE A 2 9.21 -9.21 0.94
C ILE A 2 8.29 -8.19 0.23
N GLY A 3 8.57 -6.88 0.32
CA GLY A 3 7.78 -5.86 -0.38
C GLY A 3 7.73 -6.05 -1.91
N ILE A 4 8.86 -6.38 -2.53
CA ILE A 4 8.94 -6.64 -3.99
C ILE A 4 8.14 -7.89 -4.36
N ILE A 5 8.18 -8.93 -3.53
CA ILE A 5 7.40 -10.16 -3.73
C ILE A 5 5.90 -9.85 -3.64
N LEU A 6 5.47 -9.02 -2.68
CA LEU A 6 4.07 -8.60 -2.55
C LEU A 6 3.60 -7.75 -3.74
N ILE A 7 4.46 -6.86 -4.27
CA ILE A 7 4.16 -6.11 -5.49
C ILE A 7 3.94 -7.08 -6.66
N ALA A 8 4.81 -8.08 -6.82
CA ALA A 8 4.67 -9.08 -7.88
C ALA A 8 3.40 -9.93 -7.71
N ILE A 9 3.06 -10.34 -6.48
CA ILE A 9 1.83 -11.09 -6.18
C ILE A 9 0.59 -10.25 -6.48
N GLY A 10 0.58 -8.98 -6.06
CA GLY A 10 -0.52 -8.06 -6.34
C GLY A 10 -0.72 -7.84 -7.85
N LEU A 11 0.38 -7.66 -8.59
CA LEU A 11 0.34 -7.51 -10.05
C LEU A 11 -0.18 -8.78 -10.74
N LEU A 12 0.30 -9.95 -10.35
CA LEU A 12 -0.20 -11.24 -10.86
C LEU A 12 -1.69 -11.44 -10.51
N GLY A 13 -2.11 -11.04 -9.32
CA GLY A 13 -3.50 -11.09 -8.90
C GLY A 13 -4.42 -10.24 -9.78
N ILE A 14 -3.97 -9.06 -10.23
CA ILE A 14 -4.76 -8.21 -11.14
C ILE A 14 -4.96 -8.90 -12.51
N ILE A 15 -3.91 -9.54 -13.04
CA ILE A 15 -3.92 -10.17 -14.36
C ILE A 15 -4.71 -11.48 -14.38
N VAL A 16 -4.54 -12.33 -13.35
CA VAL A 16 -5.09 -13.69 -13.33
C VAL A 16 -6.57 -13.72 -12.91
N ASN A 17 -7.00 -12.77 -12.07
CA ASN A 17 -8.35 -12.81 -11.53
C ASN A 17 -9.39 -12.31 -12.54
N LYS A 18 -10.46 -13.10 -12.75
CA LYS A 18 -11.61 -12.73 -13.59
C LYS A 18 -12.65 -11.84 -12.88
N SER A 19 -12.70 -11.89 -11.54
CA SER A 19 -13.65 -11.10 -10.75
C SER A 19 -13.05 -9.73 -10.43
N ARG A 20 -13.82 -8.67 -10.70
CA ARG A 20 -13.49 -7.29 -10.38
C ARG A 20 -13.17 -7.10 -8.89
N LEU A 21 -13.90 -7.77 -7.99
CA LEU A 21 -13.65 -7.71 -6.55
C LEU A 21 -12.25 -8.22 -6.19
N LYS A 22 -11.85 -9.36 -6.77
CA LYS A 22 -10.51 -9.92 -6.54
C LYS A 22 -9.41 -9.06 -7.15
N GLN A 23 -9.68 -8.35 -8.25
CA GLN A 23 -8.75 -7.38 -8.83
C GLN A 23 -8.54 -6.18 -7.90
N VAL A 24 -9.60 -5.64 -7.29
CA VAL A 24 -9.51 -4.55 -6.30
C VAL A 24 -8.69 -4.98 -5.08
N LEU A 25 -8.96 -6.18 -4.55
CA LEU A 25 -8.15 -6.74 -3.44
C LEU A 25 -6.68 -6.94 -3.84
N SER A 26 -6.41 -7.37 -5.08
CA SER A 26 -5.05 -7.52 -5.59
C SER A 26 -4.31 -6.17 -5.72
N LEU A 27 -5.05 -5.09 -6.06
CA LEU A 27 -4.53 -3.73 -6.08
C LEU A 27 -4.07 -3.27 -4.70
N ASN A 28 -4.88 -3.52 -3.65
CA ASN A 28 -4.54 -3.20 -2.27
C ASN A 28 -3.28 -3.97 -1.80
N VAL A 29 -3.17 -5.26 -2.13
CA VAL A 29 -1.96 -6.06 -1.83
C VAL A 29 -0.72 -5.49 -2.51
N MET A 30 -0.83 -5.04 -3.76
CA MET A 30 0.26 -4.39 -4.48
C MET A 30 0.70 -3.10 -3.77
N ALA A 31 -0.26 -2.25 -3.37
CA ALA A 31 0.00 -1.01 -2.65
C ALA A 31 0.72 -1.25 -1.31
N LEU A 32 0.27 -2.25 -0.54
CA LEU A 32 0.95 -2.69 0.69
C LEU A 32 2.38 -3.17 0.44
N GLY A 33 2.64 -3.82 -0.69
CA GLY A 33 3.99 -4.20 -1.10
C GLY A 33 4.91 -2.99 -1.30
N VAL A 34 4.41 -1.93 -1.92
CA VAL A 34 5.14 -0.65 -2.10
C VAL A 34 5.38 0.03 -0.75
N VAL A 35 4.38 0.07 0.13
CA VAL A 35 4.49 0.61 1.50
C VAL A 35 5.64 -0.05 2.24
N LEU A 36 5.66 -1.39 2.27
CA LEU A 36 6.69 -2.15 2.96
C LEU A 36 8.07 -2.00 2.33
N PHE A 37 8.14 -1.82 1.01
CA PHE A 37 9.39 -1.56 0.32
C PHE A 37 9.98 -0.19 0.71
N LEU A 38 9.18 0.87 0.71
CA LEU A 38 9.63 2.22 1.06
C LEU A 38 9.99 2.36 2.55
N ILE A 39 9.18 1.81 3.46
CA ILE A 39 9.47 1.85 4.90
C ILE A 39 10.80 1.15 5.21
N ARG A 40 11.08 0.01 4.57
CA ARG A 40 12.34 -0.70 4.75
C ARG A 40 13.54 0.15 4.32
N THR A 41 13.42 0.92 3.25
CA THR A 41 14.48 1.83 2.79
C THR A 41 14.71 2.95 3.80
N GLY A 42 13.66 3.54 4.37
CA GLY A 42 13.76 4.58 5.41
C GLY A 42 14.31 4.09 6.75
N SER A 43 14.14 2.81 7.06
CA SER A 43 14.65 2.19 8.29
C SER A 43 16.16 1.92 8.26
N LEU A 44 16.87 2.19 7.15
CA LEU A 44 18.32 1.98 7.07
C LEU A 44 19.14 3.05 7.80
N MET A 45 18.55 4.23 8.05
CA MET A 45 19.25 5.42 8.55
C MET A 45 19.10 5.64 10.06
N GLY A 46 18.22 4.88 10.73
CA GLY A 46 18.01 4.92 12.18
C GLY A 46 17.21 3.72 12.67
N SER A 47 17.05 3.58 13.98
CA SER A 47 16.26 2.49 14.59
C SER A 47 15.23 3.00 15.61
N GLU A 48 15.23 4.29 15.88
CA GLU A 48 14.34 4.91 16.86
C GLU A 48 13.22 5.69 16.15
N PRO A 49 12.06 5.91 16.81
CA PRO A 49 10.98 6.69 16.25
C PRO A 49 11.44 8.07 15.77
N PRO A 50 10.82 8.66 14.72
CA PRO A 50 11.16 9.98 14.22
C PRO A 50 10.59 11.07 15.15
N LEU A 51 11.03 11.07 16.40
CA LEU A 51 10.62 11.96 17.47
C LEU A 51 11.83 12.71 18.03
N LYS A 52 11.60 13.92 18.54
CA LYS A 52 12.66 14.70 19.20
C LYS A 52 13.01 14.03 20.53
N GLY A 53 14.31 13.82 20.78
CA GLY A 53 14.83 13.23 22.02
C GLY A 53 15.51 11.85 21.87
N PHE A 54 15.50 11.29 20.66
CA PHE A 54 16.16 10.03 20.32
C PHE A 54 17.55 10.26 19.69
N ILE A 55 18.49 9.33 19.90
CA ILE A 55 19.90 9.44 19.49
C ILE A 55 20.07 9.11 18.00
N ARG A 56 19.23 8.23 17.45
CA ARG A 56 19.25 7.72 16.07
C ARG A 56 17.82 7.56 15.50
N PRO A 57 17.10 8.68 15.30
CA PRO A 57 15.77 8.65 14.70
C PRO A 57 15.83 8.14 13.25
N VAL A 58 14.82 7.37 12.85
CA VAL A 58 14.59 7.01 11.43
C VAL A 58 14.20 8.23 10.60
N ASP A 59 14.40 8.16 9.28
CA ASP A 59 13.92 9.22 8.39
C ASP A 59 12.38 9.28 8.39
N PRO A 60 11.78 10.45 8.68
CA PRO A 60 10.33 10.60 8.65
C PRO A 60 9.76 10.61 7.23
N LEU A 61 10.59 10.86 6.22
CA LEU A 61 10.16 11.10 4.85
C LEU A 61 9.37 9.91 4.27
N PRO A 62 9.87 8.65 4.31
CA PRO A 62 9.11 7.51 3.79
C PRO A 62 7.83 7.25 4.58
N ALA A 63 7.83 7.46 5.90
CA ALA A 63 6.66 7.24 6.74
C ALA A 63 5.50 8.18 6.36
N VAL A 64 5.78 9.46 6.14
CA VAL A 64 4.77 10.45 5.73
C VAL A 64 4.25 10.13 4.32
N LEU A 65 5.12 9.81 3.36
CA LEU A 65 4.70 9.43 2.01
C LEU A 65 3.78 8.21 2.00
N MET A 66 4.05 7.22 2.85
CA MET A 66 3.20 6.04 2.94
C MET A 66 1.85 6.33 3.60
N LEU A 67 1.79 7.20 4.62
CA LEU A 67 0.53 7.59 5.26
C LEU A 67 -0.45 8.17 4.23
N THR A 68 0.01 9.10 3.39
CA THR A 68 -0.81 9.71 2.34
C THR A 68 -1.27 8.68 1.30
N THR A 69 -0.37 7.76 0.95
CA THR A 69 -0.69 6.68 0.00
C THR A 69 -1.79 5.76 0.54
N LEU A 70 -1.74 5.39 1.83
CA LEU A 70 -2.75 4.53 2.45
C LEU A 70 -4.14 5.20 2.48
N VAL A 71 -4.20 6.52 2.70
CA VAL A 71 -5.47 7.26 2.67
C VAL A 71 -6.07 7.26 1.26
N VAL A 72 -5.25 7.50 0.23
CA VAL A 72 -5.69 7.45 -1.17
C VAL A 72 -6.14 6.03 -1.56
N ASP A 73 -5.42 5.00 -1.11
CA ASP A 73 -5.75 3.60 -1.40
C ASP A 73 -7.11 3.17 -0.82
N VAL A 74 -7.42 3.60 0.42
CA VAL A 74 -8.75 3.37 1.02
C VAL A 74 -9.84 4.12 0.25
N ALA A 75 -9.59 5.35 -0.17
CA ALA A 75 -10.54 6.13 -0.96
C ALA A 75 -10.83 5.49 -2.34
N VAL A 76 -9.78 5.05 -3.04
CA VAL A 76 -9.91 4.36 -4.34
C VAL A 76 -10.60 3.01 -4.18
N THR A 77 -10.29 2.25 -3.13
CA THR A 77 -10.97 0.99 -2.82
C THR A 77 -12.46 1.20 -2.53
N GLY A 78 -12.80 2.23 -1.75
CA GLY A 78 -14.18 2.62 -1.49
C GLY A 78 -14.93 3.00 -2.76
N LEU A 79 -14.29 3.79 -3.64
CA LEU A 79 -14.85 4.14 -4.95
C LEU A 79 -15.06 2.89 -5.83
N ALA A 80 -14.08 2.01 -5.89
CA ALA A 80 -14.16 0.79 -6.70
C ALA A 80 -15.27 -0.15 -6.22
N LEU A 81 -15.43 -0.30 -4.90
CA LEU A 81 -16.53 -1.06 -4.30
C LEU A 81 -17.89 -0.39 -4.55
N GLY A 82 -17.96 0.93 -4.45
CA GLY A 82 -19.16 1.70 -4.78
C GLY A 82 -19.60 1.51 -6.23
N LEU A 83 -18.66 1.54 -7.18
CA LEU A 83 -18.94 1.25 -8.59
C LEU A 83 -19.33 -0.22 -8.84
N LEU A 84 -18.75 -1.15 -8.07
CA LEU A 84 -19.09 -2.58 -8.16
C LEU A 84 -20.52 -2.87 -7.71
N ILE A 85 -21.00 -2.16 -6.69
CA ILE A 85 -22.35 -2.31 -6.15
C ILE A 85 -23.34 -1.47 -6.97
N GLY A 86 -23.04 -0.20 -7.22
CA GLY A 86 -23.91 0.71 -7.98
C GLY A 86 -24.03 0.35 -9.47
N GLY A 87 -23.00 -0.27 -10.06
CA GLY A 87 -23.07 -0.80 -11.43
C GLY A 87 -23.88 -2.09 -11.58
N SER A 88 -24.49 -2.60 -10.51
CA SER A 88 -25.41 -3.75 -10.54
C SER A 88 -26.90 -3.37 -10.55
N GLU A 89 -27.20 -2.07 -10.60
CA GLU A 89 -28.57 -1.54 -10.75
C GLU A 89 -28.97 -1.23 -12.21
N GLU A 90 -28.18 -1.66 -13.20
CA GLU A 90 -28.53 -1.62 -14.64
C GLU A 90 -28.59 -3.05 -15.20
#